data_AF-A0AAP2D4H2-F1
#
_entry.id   AF-A0AAP2D4H2-F1
#
_cell.length_a   1.000
_cell.length_b   1.000
_cell.length_c   1.000
_cell.angle_alpha   90.00
_cell.angle_beta   90.00
_cell.angle_gamma   90.00
#
_symmetry.space_group_name_H-M   'P 1'
#
loop_
_entity.id
_entity.type
_entity.pdbx_description
1 polymer ?
#
loop_
_entity_poly.entity_id
_entity_poly.type
_entity_poly.pdbx_seq_one_letter_code
_entity_poly.pdbx_strand_id
1 'polypeptide(L)'
;MENNPTAAFQQTGAPVTTGAPAQPANRSVTRRRNLYKWHRIIGLITIVPVIFWCLSGLMHPFLSHWFKPTIAREFMMPKALDKTQIALSLQDVLHQNTVADFRNFRLVAFDRQTFYQVKGIDGYLRYYNAATGEALPDGDQKYAAFMARYFLDDQTSTITSVTLQKEFTQQYKYVNRYLPVWKVSFDRPDGMDVYVETASSRLGTFNTTSRKAFLWVFDNFHNWSFVGTITNNTLRITIMVLLLGVILASAVTGIVIYGLFWRRFKKLTGTTEKKGLRKYHRQLGVATAVVALAFTMSGAFHATRKLEPNVLPEMIYEPAILTRELTTASLALDLDWERLYNLSIVRKSKHDYFQAFYLPNDDEPAQTVYIDAADGRVWENGDLAYARFLGKKFLAVLSHTTSMTAACCDEMGDVPGGGVDQNATLLKAELVPRFESREYGFVFKRLPVVRLQYDTPDEHALYIETATSRLAASINTADRVEGYSFAIFHKYLLLDWAGKNVRDVVMMLSAFGLLTVSVLGLLVFLKRS
;
A
#
# COMPACT_ATOMS: atom_id res chain seq x y z
N MET A 1 40.77 101.30 59.11
CA MET A 1 42.12 100.99 58.61
C MET A 1 42.02 99.65 57.90
N GLU A 2 41.66 99.69 56.61
CA GLU A 2 42.63 99.69 55.50
C GLU A 2 43.47 98.41 55.49
N ASN A 3 43.10 97.41 54.67
CA ASN A 3 43.65 97.23 53.32
C ASN A 3 43.52 95.77 52.84
N ASN A 4 42.87 95.64 51.67
CA ASN A 4 43.04 94.56 50.69
C ASN A 4 44.36 94.87 49.89
N PRO A 5 44.91 94.05 48.94
CA PRO A 5 44.31 92.90 48.24
C PRO A 5 45.23 91.72 47.77
N THR A 6 44.56 90.72 47.13
CA THR A 6 45.00 89.84 46.00
C THR A 6 46.14 88.82 46.22
N ALA A 7 46.19 87.60 45.65
CA ALA A 7 45.37 86.79 44.74
C ALA A 7 45.92 85.33 44.73
N ALA A 8 45.13 84.29 44.44
CA ALA A 8 45.62 83.02 43.84
C ALA A 8 44.51 82.08 43.33
N PHE A 9 44.56 81.84 42.01
CA PHE A 9 44.20 80.67 41.20
C PHE A 9 43.20 79.59 41.70
N GLN A 10 42.18 79.37 40.86
CA GLN A 10 41.23 78.25 40.93
C GLN A 10 41.46 77.33 39.70
N GLN A 11 41.82 76.07 39.93
CA GLN A 11 41.90 75.03 38.89
C GLN A 11 40.70 74.08 38.98
N THR A 12 40.19 73.76 37.80
CA THR A 12 38.98 73.01 37.48
C THR A 12 39.14 71.50 37.66
N GLY A 13 38.19 70.84 38.34
CA GLY A 13 37.99 69.40 38.29
C GLY A 13 36.55 69.07 37.86
N ALA A 14 36.39 68.43 36.71
CA ALA A 14 35.10 67.91 36.23
C ALA A 14 34.80 66.53 36.86
N PRO A 15 33.54 66.20 37.19
CA PRO A 15 33.19 64.89 37.71
C PRO A 15 33.03 63.84 36.60
N VAL A 16 33.62 62.67 36.84
CA VAL A 16 33.53 61.46 36.02
C VAL A 16 32.10 60.90 36.05
N THR A 17 31.41 60.85 34.91
CA THR A 17 30.16 60.10 34.75
C THR A 17 30.46 58.63 34.46
N THR A 18 30.29 57.77 35.45
CA THR A 18 30.29 56.32 35.26
C THR A 18 28.97 55.88 34.63
N GLY A 19 29.02 55.39 33.39
CA GLY A 19 27.87 54.78 32.72
C GLY A 19 27.44 53.51 33.45
N ALA A 20 26.16 53.41 33.81
CA ALA A 20 25.58 52.19 34.36
C ALA A 20 25.66 51.04 33.34
N PRO A 21 26.05 49.82 33.73
CA PRO A 21 26.11 48.68 32.82
C PRO A 21 24.70 48.28 32.38
N ALA A 22 24.54 47.99 31.08
CA ALA A 22 23.28 47.53 30.50
C ALA A 22 22.77 46.26 31.22
N GLN A 23 21.55 46.31 31.74
CA GLN A 23 20.91 45.15 32.38
C GLN A 23 20.86 43.97 31.39
N PRO A 24 21.25 42.74 31.80
CA PRO A 24 21.20 41.58 30.92
C PRO A 24 19.74 41.27 30.57
N ALA A 25 19.43 41.24 29.28
CA ALA A 25 18.10 40.92 28.78
C ALA A 25 17.57 39.63 29.44
N ASN A 26 16.40 39.70 30.07
CA ASN A 26 15.79 38.60 30.80
C ASN A 26 15.61 37.39 29.86
N ARG A 27 16.45 36.35 30.03
CA ARG A 27 16.53 35.15 29.18
C ARG A 27 15.17 34.46 28.95
N SER A 28 14.20 34.66 29.84
CA SER A 28 12.83 34.12 29.71
C SER A 28 11.97 34.86 28.68
N VAL A 29 12.14 36.19 28.55
CA VAL A 29 11.42 37.03 27.58
C VAL A 29 11.94 36.78 26.17
N THR A 30 13.25 36.67 26.01
CA THR A 30 13.91 36.35 24.74
C THR A 30 13.51 34.96 24.22
N ARG A 31 13.48 33.94 25.09
CA ARG A 31 13.02 32.59 24.73
C ARG A 31 11.58 32.57 24.21
N ARG A 32 10.67 33.33 24.84
CA ARG A 32 9.28 33.45 24.37
C ARG A 32 9.18 34.11 23.01
N ARG A 33 9.84 35.24 22.82
CA ARG A 33 9.84 35.97 21.54
C ARG A 33 10.32 35.07 20.41
N ASN A 34 11.38 34.30 20.66
CA ASN A 34 11.91 33.34 19.69
C ASN A 34 10.92 32.21 19.39
N LEU A 35 10.22 31.66 20.39
CA LEU A 35 9.22 30.61 20.18
C LEU A 35 8.07 31.07 19.26
N TYR A 36 7.52 32.27 19.48
CA TYR A 36 6.49 32.83 18.58
C TYR A 36 7.02 33.12 17.18
N LYS A 37 8.27 33.62 17.07
CA LYS A 37 8.93 33.87 15.79
C LYS A 37 9.07 32.56 15.00
N TRP A 38 9.59 31.52 15.65
CA TRP A 38 9.77 30.21 15.03
C TRP A 38 8.44 29.56 14.65
N HIS A 39 7.44 29.56 15.54
CA HIS A 39 6.10 29.04 15.23
C HIS A 39 5.49 29.71 13.98
N ARG A 40 5.68 31.02 13.83
CA ARG A 40 5.25 31.75 12.64
C ARG A 40 6.02 31.30 11.38
N ILE A 41 7.34 31.16 11.46
CA ILE A 41 8.18 30.77 10.31
C ILE A 41 7.83 29.35 9.84
N ILE A 42 7.81 28.38 10.75
CA ILE A 42 7.51 26.98 10.41
C ILE A 42 6.05 26.80 9.95
N GLY A 43 5.13 27.58 10.51
CA GLY A 43 3.74 27.63 10.04
C GLY A 43 3.62 28.12 8.60
N LEU A 44 4.40 29.11 8.17
CA LEU A 44 4.40 29.59 6.78
C LEU A 44 5.01 28.59 5.81
N ILE A 45 6.11 27.93 6.20
CA ILE A 45 6.74 26.88 5.37
C ILE A 45 5.76 25.75 5.06
N THR A 46 4.92 25.40 6.04
CA THR A 46 4.04 24.22 5.95
C THR A 46 2.63 24.51 5.45
N ILE A 47 2.26 25.79 5.30
CA ILE A 47 0.85 26.16 5.05
C ILE A 47 0.32 25.64 3.72
N VAL A 48 1.09 25.79 2.65
CA VAL A 48 0.71 25.34 1.30
C VAL A 48 0.70 23.81 1.24
N PRO A 49 1.76 23.09 1.70
CA PRO A 49 1.73 21.64 1.81
C PRO A 49 0.53 21.10 2.59
N VAL A 50 0.23 21.65 3.77
CA VAL A 50 -0.87 21.19 4.63
C VAL A 50 -2.23 21.43 3.97
N ILE A 51 -2.43 22.56 3.30
CA ILE A 51 -3.69 22.84 2.59
C ILE A 51 -3.90 21.82 1.47
N PHE A 52 -2.92 21.60 0.60
CA PHE A 52 -3.03 20.60 -0.47
C PHE A 52 -3.20 19.18 0.06
N TRP A 53 -2.49 18.83 1.13
CA TRP A 53 -2.61 17.53 1.78
C TRP A 53 -4.00 17.34 2.39
N CYS A 54 -4.54 18.33 3.10
CA CYS A 54 -5.87 18.26 3.71
C CYS A 54 -6.96 18.21 2.63
N LEU A 55 -6.87 19.04 1.60
CA LEU A 55 -7.85 19.05 0.51
C LEU A 55 -7.87 17.73 -0.23
N SER A 56 -6.71 17.19 -0.62
CA SER A 56 -6.62 15.88 -1.28
C SER A 56 -7.03 14.72 -0.36
N GLY A 57 -6.69 14.78 0.93
CA GLY A 57 -7.04 13.78 1.93
C GLY A 57 -8.54 13.76 2.26
N LEU A 58 -9.19 14.93 2.31
CA LEU A 58 -10.64 15.05 2.50
C LEU A 58 -11.41 14.34 1.40
N MET A 59 -10.84 14.18 0.21
CA MET A 59 -11.50 13.49 -0.89
C MET A 59 -11.53 11.96 -0.67
N HIS A 60 -10.70 11.38 0.23
CA HIS A 60 -10.56 9.92 0.37
C HIS A 60 -11.89 9.18 0.67
N PRO A 61 -12.75 9.62 1.61
CA PRO A 61 -14.06 9.01 1.83
C PRO A 61 -15.03 9.18 0.65
N PHE A 62 -14.96 10.30 -0.07
CA PHE A 62 -15.76 10.52 -1.26
C PHE A 62 -15.48 9.43 -2.29
N LEU A 63 -14.22 9.12 -2.60
CA LEU A 63 -13.93 8.09 -3.60
C LEU A 63 -14.05 6.65 -3.06
N SER A 64 -13.58 6.41 -1.84
CA SER A 64 -13.47 5.04 -1.31
C SER A 64 -14.76 4.51 -0.69
N HIS A 65 -15.77 5.37 -0.55
CA HIS A 65 -17.04 5.02 0.07
C HIS A 65 -18.25 5.70 -0.59
N TRP A 66 -18.44 7.01 -0.43
CA TRP A 66 -19.73 7.66 -0.74
C TRP A 66 -20.05 7.81 -2.23
N PHE A 67 -19.02 8.02 -3.05
CA PHE A 67 -19.12 8.13 -4.51
C PHE A 67 -18.22 7.07 -5.18
N LYS A 68 -17.96 5.96 -4.48
CA LYS A 68 -17.21 4.83 -5.04
C LYS A 68 -18.01 4.28 -6.22
N PRO A 69 -17.48 4.30 -7.46
CA PRO A 69 -18.13 3.61 -8.55
C PRO A 69 -18.29 2.14 -8.20
N THR A 70 -19.46 1.57 -8.48
CA THR A 70 -19.74 0.15 -8.31
C THR A 70 -19.45 -0.59 -9.61
N ILE A 71 -19.20 -1.89 -9.47
CA ILE A 71 -19.09 -2.82 -10.59
C ILE A 71 -20.06 -3.96 -10.29
N ALA A 72 -20.65 -4.55 -11.34
CA ALA A 72 -21.70 -5.54 -11.17
C ALA A 72 -21.19 -6.81 -10.46
N ARG A 73 -19.96 -7.22 -10.76
CA ARG A 73 -19.30 -8.38 -10.12
C ARG A 73 -17.88 -8.00 -9.68
N GLU A 74 -17.54 -8.29 -8.43
CA GLU A 74 -16.18 -8.07 -7.90
C GLU A 74 -15.27 -9.30 -8.07
N PHE A 75 -15.86 -10.48 -8.24
CA PHE A 75 -15.18 -11.76 -8.41
C PHE A 75 -15.77 -12.55 -9.57
N MET A 76 -14.93 -13.31 -10.27
CA MET A 76 -15.39 -14.32 -11.19
C MET A 76 -15.70 -15.57 -10.38
N MET A 77 -16.98 -15.95 -10.29
CA MET A 77 -17.38 -17.13 -9.56
C MET A 77 -16.93 -18.38 -10.32
N PRO A 78 -16.14 -19.28 -9.71
CA PRO A 78 -15.73 -20.52 -10.35
C PRO A 78 -16.97 -21.40 -10.60
N LYS A 79 -16.94 -22.12 -11.72
CA LYS A 79 -17.96 -23.11 -12.10
C LYS A 79 -17.26 -24.42 -12.44
N ALA A 80 -17.92 -25.54 -12.15
CA ALA A 80 -17.43 -26.84 -12.56
C ALA A 80 -17.19 -26.86 -14.07
N LEU A 81 -16.10 -27.50 -14.48
CA LEU A 81 -15.74 -27.66 -15.87
C LEU A 81 -16.70 -28.64 -16.53
N ASP A 82 -17.15 -28.31 -17.73
CA ASP A 82 -17.94 -29.23 -18.53
C ASP A 82 -17.00 -30.25 -19.19
N LYS A 83 -16.94 -31.46 -18.62
CA LYS A 83 -16.12 -32.58 -19.13
C LYS A 83 -16.40 -32.87 -20.61
N THR A 84 -17.62 -32.65 -21.10
CA THR A 84 -17.97 -32.91 -22.51
C THR A 84 -17.23 -32.01 -23.49
N GLN A 85 -16.69 -30.87 -23.01
CA GLN A 85 -15.89 -29.92 -23.79
C GLN A 85 -14.39 -30.21 -23.76
N ILE A 86 -13.96 -31.26 -23.05
CA ILE A 86 -12.56 -31.60 -22.84
C ILE A 86 -12.33 -33.01 -23.39
N ALA A 87 -11.95 -33.08 -24.67
CA ALA A 87 -11.72 -34.35 -25.37
C ALA A 87 -10.25 -34.75 -25.42
N LEU A 88 -9.34 -33.78 -25.37
CA LEU A 88 -7.89 -33.99 -25.39
C LEU A 88 -7.31 -33.75 -24.01
N SER A 89 -6.30 -34.55 -23.64
CA SER A 89 -5.51 -34.26 -22.45
C SER A 89 -4.59 -33.06 -22.69
N LEU A 90 -4.12 -32.43 -21.62
CA LEU A 90 -3.06 -31.42 -21.68
C LEU A 90 -1.88 -31.91 -22.52
N GLN A 91 -1.44 -33.15 -22.29
CA GLN A 91 -0.31 -33.75 -23.00
C GLN A 91 -0.56 -33.81 -24.51
N ASP A 92 -1.74 -34.29 -24.93
CA ASP A 92 -2.11 -34.34 -26.36
C ASP A 92 -2.03 -32.96 -26.99
N VAL A 93 -2.58 -31.94 -26.32
CA VAL A 93 -2.57 -30.55 -26.77
C VAL A 93 -1.14 -29.99 -26.85
N LEU A 94 -0.30 -30.25 -25.84
CA LEU A 94 1.10 -29.81 -25.83
C LEU A 94 1.90 -30.48 -26.95
N HIS A 95 1.71 -31.78 -27.19
CA HIS A 95 2.37 -32.51 -28.27
C HIS A 95 1.92 -32.01 -29.65
N GLN A 96 0.62 -31.85 -29.86
CA GLN A 96 0.05 -31.33 -31.12
C GLN A 96 0.59 -29.94 -31.47
N ASN A 97 0.82 -29.08 -30.47
CA ASN A 97 1.32 -27.72 -30.65
C ASN A 97 2.85 -27.60 -30.47
N THR A 98 3.57 -28.71 -30.38
CA THR A 98 5.05 -28.74 -30.24
C THR A 98 5.55 -27.91 -29.04
N VAL A 99 4.80 -27.91 -27.93
CA VAL A 99 5.20 -27.23 -26.69
C VAL A 99 6.09 -28.18 -25.89
N ALA A 100 7.40 -27.98 -25.94
CA ALA A 100 8.37 -28.82 -25.23
C ALA A 100 8.47 -28.51 -23.73
N ASP A 101 8.29 -27.24 -23.37
CA ASP A 101 8.34 -26.74 -22.00
C ASP A 101 7.40 -25.56 -21.76
N PHE A 102 7.02 -25.38 -20.50
CA PHE A 102 6.10 -24.32 -20.06
C PHE A 102 6.26 -24.05 -18.55
N ARG A 103 5.66 -22.98 -18.03
CA ARG A 103 5.75 -22.61 -16.59
C ARG A 103 4.56 -23.09 -15.77
N ASN A 104 3.37 -23.03 -16.34
CA ASN A 104 2.11 -23.46 -15.72
C ASN A 104 1.02 -23.60 -16.78
N PHE A 105 -0.10 -24.23 -16.43
CA PHE A 105 -1.31 -24.20 -17.24
C PHE A 105 -2.55 -24.07 -16.35
N ARG A 106 -3.67 -23.69 -16.95
CA ARG A 106 -5.00 -23.70 -16.33
C ARG A 106 -6.05 -24.16 -17.31
N LEU A 107 -7.19 -24.62 -16.81
CA LEU A 107 -8.41 -24.79 -17.60
C LEU A 107 -9.30 -23.57 -17.38
N VAL A 108 -9.70 -22.92 -18.47
CA VAL A 108 -10.58 -21.75 -18.44
C VAL A 108 -11.72 -21.93 -19.43
N ALA A 109 -12.93 -21.60 -19.01
CA ALA A 109 -14.12 -21.68 -19.84
C ALA A 109 -14.65 -20.28 -20.17
N PHE A 110 -14.75 -19.96 -21.46
CA PHE A 110 -15.40 -18.75 -21.95
C PHE A 110 -15.93 -18.95 -23.37
N ASP A 111 -16.91 -18.13 -23.77
CA ASP A 111 -17.59 -18.25 -25.07
C ASP A 111 -18.14 -19.67 -25.39
N ARG A 112 -18.60 -20.37 -24.34
CA ARG A 112 -19.14 -21.75 -24.41
C ARG A 112 -18.10 -22.80 -24.85
N GLN A 113 -16.82 -22.50 -24.71
CA GLN A 113 -15.72 -23.43 -24.98
C GLN A 113 -14.79 -23.49 -23.77
N THR A 114 -14.08 -24.61 -23.63
CA THR A 114 -13.05 -24.80 -22.62
C THR A 114 -11.68 -24.77 -23.29
N PHE A 115 -10.72 -24.08 -22.66
CA PHE A 115 -9.37 -23.91 -23.18
C PHE A 115 -8.33 -24.29 -22.12
N TYR A 116 -7.25 -24.94 -22.58
CA TYR A 116 -5.99 -24.98 -21.86
C TYR A 116 -5.27 -23.64 -22.02
N GLN A 117 -5.23 -22.84 -20.97
CA GLN A 117 -4.43 -21.62 -20.86
C GLN A 117 -3.02 -22.01 -20.40
N VAL A 118 -2.05 -22.10 -21.31
CA VAL A 118 -0.67 -22.50 -21.04
C VAL A 118 0.23 -21.26 -20.97
N LYS A 119 0.95 -21.11 -19.86
CA LYS A 119 1.96 -20.07 -19.68
C LYS A 119 3.32 -20.55 -20.19
N GLY A 120 3.80 -19.96 -21.28
CA GLY A 120 5.11 -20.30 -21.86
C GLY A 120 6.28 -19.86 -20.99
N ILE A 121 7.48 -20.34 -21.32
CA ILE A 121 8.74 -19.92 -20.67
C ILE A 121 9.00 -18.42 -20.85
N ASP A 122 8.56 -17.88 -21.99
CA ASP A 122 8.54 -16.46 -22.32
C ASP A 122 7.56 -15.61 -21.49
N GLY A 123 6.72 -16.26 -20.68
CA GLY A 123 5.77 -15.63 -19.78
C GLY A 123 4.42 -15.27 -20.41
N TYR A 124 4.24 -15.51 -21.72
CA TYR A 124 2.98 -15.25 -22.41
C TYR A 124 1.99 -16.41 -22.23
N LEU A 125 0.70 -16.07 -22.13
CA LEU A 125 -0.40 -17.02 -22.05
C LEU A 125 -0.89 -17.37 -23.46
N ARG A 126 -0.88 -18.66 -23.78
CA ARG A 126 -1.43 -19.22 -25.01
C ARG A 126 -2.64 -20.07 -24.66
N TYR A 127 -3.64 -20.08 -25.53
CA TYR A 127 -4.91 -20.75 -25.27
C TYR A 127 -5.11 -21.78 -26.35
N TYR A 128 -5.41 -23.01 -25.96
CA TYR A 128 -5.67 -24.12 -26.88
C TYR A 128 -7.02 -24.72 -26.56
N ASN A 129 -7.85 -24.94 -27.56
CA ASN A 129 -9.17 -25.53 -27.39
C ASN A 129 -9.03 -26.94 -26.78
N ALA A 130 -9.74 -27.22 -25.68
CA ALA A 130 -9.61 -28.48 -24.95
C ALA A 130 -10.25 -29.69 -25.68
N ALA A 131 -11.06 -29.45 -26.70
CA ALA A 131 -11.65 -30.50 -27.53
C ALA A 131 -10.83 -30.77 -28.80
N THR A 132 -10.25 -29.74 -29.43
CA THR A 132 -9.58 -29.87 -30.76
C THR A 132 -8.07 -29.69 -30.72
N GLY A 133 -7.52 -29.13 -29.64
CA GLY A 133 -6.12 -28.78 -29.50
C GLY A 133 -5.70 -27.54 -30.32
N GLU A 134 -6.64 -26.92 -31.04
CA GLU A 134 -6.36 -25.75 -31.88
C GLU A 134 -6.00 -24.54 -31.02
N ALA A 135 -4.90 -23.88 -31.37
CA ALA A 135 -4.50 -22.62 -30.73
C ALA A 135 -5.52 -21.52 -31.06
N LEU A 136 -5.99 -20.80 -30.04
CA LEU A 136 -6.84 -19.62 -30.19
C LEU A 136 -5.97 -18.37 -30.40
N PRO A 137 -5.99 -17.75 -31.59
CA PRO A 137 -5.26 -16.52 -31.83
C PRO A 137 -5.80 -15.40 -30.92
N ASP A 138 -4.89 -14.62 -30.35
CA ASP A 138 -5.17 -13.55 -29.39
C ASP A 138 -6.04 -14.00 -28.19
N GLY A 139 -5.91 -15.27 -27.79
CA GLY A 139 -6.73 -15.86 -26.74
C GLY A 139 -6.71 -15.08 -25.43
N ASP A 140 -5.55 -14.52 -25.06
CA ASP A 140 -5.43 -13.74 -23.82
C ASP A 140 -6.17 -12.41 -23.89
N GLN A 141 -6.12 -11.73 -25.05
CA GLN A 141 -6.85 -10.49 -25.29
C GLN A 141 -8.37 -10.75 -25.32
N LYS A 142 -8.80 -11.85 -25.95
CA LYS A 142 -10.21 -12.27 -26.00
C LYS A 142 -10.73 -12.62 -24.61
N TYR A 143 -9.94 -13.38 -23.82
CA TYR A 143 -10.31 -13.72 -22.46
C TYR A 143 -10.37 -12.47 -21.57
N ALA A 144 -9.43 -11.53 -21.72
CA ALA A 144 -9.48 -10.25 -21.02
C ALA A 144 -10.75 -9.44 -21.35
N ALA A 145 -11.15 -9.38 -22.62
CA ALA A 145 -12.39 -8.73 -23.04
C ALA A 145 -13.62 -9.41 -22.43
N PHE A 146 -13.68 -10.76 -22.47
CA PHE A 146 -14.72 -11.55 -21.83
C PHE A 146 -14.81 -11.26 -20.32
N MET A 147 -13.67 -11.28 -19.62
CA MET A 147 -13.59 -10.96 -18.19
C MET A 147 -14.11 -9.55 -17.89
N ALA A 148 -13.70 -8.55 -18.67
CA ALA A 148 -14.12 -7.17 -18.47
C ALA A 148 -15.64 -7.01 -18.65
N ARG A 149 -16.22 -7.64 -19.67
CA ARG A 149 -17.67 -7.69 -19.86
C ARG A 149 -18.38 -8.41 -18.72
N TYR A 150 -17.82 -9.52 -18.24
CA TYR A 150 -18.36 -10.27 -17.10
C TYR A 150 -18.42 -9.42 -15.83
N PHE A 151 -17.35 -8.67 -15.51
CA PHE A 151 -17.31 -7.83 -14.32
C PHE A 151 -18.27 -6.63 -14.42
N LEU A 152 -18.34 -5.99 -15.59
CA LEU A 152 -19.28 -4.89 -15.82
C LEU A 152 -20.74 -5.33 -15.93
N ASP A 153 -20.98 -6.60 -16.25
CA ASP A 153 -22.27 -7.11 -16.71
C ASP A 153 -22.81 -6.30 -17.92
N ASP A 154 -21.91 -6.00 -18.85
CA ASP A 154 -22.16 -5.17 -20.02
C ASP A 154 -21.71 -5.87 -21.30
N GLN A 155 -22.68 -6.36 -22.06
CA GLN A 155 -22.46 -7.04 -23.34
C GLN A 155 -22.61 -6.12 -24.55
N THR A 156 -23.01 -4.86 -24.34
CA THR A 156 -23.46 -3.97 -25.41
C THR A 156 -22.46 -2.86 -25.73
N SER A 157 -21.76 -2.32 -24.73
CA SER A 157 -20.83 -1.22 -24.96
C SER A 157 -19.66 -1.68 -25.83
N THR A 158 -19.24 -0.83 -26.77
CA THR A 158 -18.11 -1.09 -27.66
C THR A 158 -16.81 -1.06 -26.85
N ILE A 159 -15.89 -1.99 -27.11
CA ILE A 159 -14.53 -1.93 -26.55
C ILE A 159 -13.67 -1.09 -27.50
N THR A 160 -13.09 0.00 -27.01
CA THR A 160 -12.24 0.90 -27.81
C THR A 160 -10.80 0.45 -27.87
N SER A 161 -10.30 -0.21 -26.81
CA SER A 161 -8.94 -0.75 -26.77
C SER A 161 -8.81 -1.88 -25.76
N VAL A 162 -7.91 -2.81 -26.06
CA VAL A 162 -7.45 -3.85 -25.13
C VAL A 162 -5.93 -3.87 -25.16
N THR A 163 -5.30 -3.37 -24.10
CA THR A 163 -3.84 -3.16 -24.07
C THR A 163 -3.21 -3.86 -22.88
N LEU A 164 -2.12 -4.59 -23.13
CA LEU A 164 -1.35 -5.24 -22.08
C LEU A 164 -0.52 -4.21 -21.30
N GLN A 165 -0.73 -4.14 -20.00
CA GLN A 165 -0.03 -3.28 -19.07
C GLN A 165 0.91 -4.11 -18.19
N LYS A 166 2.21 -3.82 -18.30
CA LYS A 166 3.28 -4.54 -17.59
C LYS A 166 3.85 -3.77 -16.39
N GLU A 167 3.36 -2.56 -16.15
CA GLU A 167 3.87 -1.66 -15.11
C GLU A 167 2.73 -0.98 -14.35
N PHE A 168 3.00 -0.56 -13.11
CA PHE A 168 2.05 0.25 -12.36
C PHE A 168 2.10 1.71 -12.84
N THR A 169 0.94 2.34 -12.93
CA THR A 169 0.78 3.72 -13.41
C THR A 169 0.03 4.57 -12.39
N GLN A 170 -0.20 5.85 -12.71
CA GLN A 170 -1.04 6.72 -11.88
C GLN A 170 -2.51 6.25 -11.80
N GLN A 171 -3.00 5.53 -12.83
CA GLN A 171 -4.36 5.01 -12.86
C GLN A 171 -4.45 3.56 -12.36
N TYR A 172 -3.35 2.79 -12.45
CA TYR A 172 -3.28 1.42 -11.96
C TYR A 172 -2.14 1.28 -10.94
N LYS A 173 -2.46 1.53 -9.67
CA LYS A 173 -1.51 1.62 -8.57
C LYS A 173 -1.07 0.25 -8.04
N TYR A 174 0.11 0.21 -7.41
CA TYR A 174 0.68 -1.00 -6.79
C TYR A 174 -0.27 -1.73 -5.82
N VAL A 175 -1.18 -1.01 -5.18
CA VAL A 175 -2.20 -1.60 -4.29
C VAL A 175 -3.08 -2.68 -4.96
N ASN A 176 -3.14 -2.69 -6.31
CA ASN A 176 -3.84 -3.73 -7.07
C ASN A 176 -3.06 -5.04 -7.17
N ARG A 177 -1.75 -5.05 -6.85
CA ARG A 177 -0.83 -6.20 -6.71
C ARG A 177 -0.58 -7.06 -7.95
N TYR A 178 -1.44 -7.01 -8.96
CA TYR A 178 -1.33 -7.86 -10.14
C TYR A 178 -0.62 -7.16 -11.29
N LEU A 179 0.38 -7.84 -11.87
CA LEU A 179 0.97 -7.55 -13.18
C LEU A 179 1.43 -8.88 -13.83
N PRO A 180 1.46 -8.96 -15.17
CA PRO A 180 0.84 -8.00 -16.09
C PRO A 180 -0.69 -8.04 -16.00
N VAL A 181 -1.36 -6.98 -16.46
CA VAL A 181 -2.83 -6.93 -16.57
C VAL A 181 -3.25 -6.38 -17.92
N TRP A 182 -4.43 -6.76 -18.38
CA TRP A 182 -5.05 -6.17 -19.54
C TRP A 182 -5.93 -4.99 -19.12
N LYS A 183 -5.69 -3.84 -19.73
CA LYS A 183 -6.58 -2.68 -19.65
C LYS A 183 -7.57 -2.76 -20.82
N VAL A 184 -8.85 -2.97 -20.49
CA VAL A 184 -9.97 -2.97 -21.44
C VAL A 184 -10.73 -1.66 -21.29
N SER A 185 -10.72 -0.83 -22.32
CA SER A 185 -11.39 0.48 -22.32
C SER A 185 -12.69 0.40 -23.10
N PHE A 186 -13.77 0.94 -22.56
CA PHE A 186 -15.10 0.91 -23.17
C PHE A 186 -15.50 2.30 -23.71
N ASP A 187 -16.24 2.30 -24.82
CA ASP A 187 -16.93 3.48 -25.33
C ASP A 187 -18.21 3.70 -24.52
N ARG A 188 -18.02 4.35 -23.36
CA ARG A 188 -19.09 4.64 -22.41
C ARG A 188 -19.02 6.11 -21.98
N PRO A 189 -20.15 6.75 -21.66
CA PRO A 189 -20.16 8.14 -21.19
C PRO A 189 -19.31 8.39 -19.93
N ASP A 190 -19.13 7.36 -19.10
CA ASP A 190 -18.32 7.41 -17.87
C ASP A 190 -16.81 7.18 -18.10
N GLY A 191 -16.40 6.87 -19.34
CA GLY A 191 -15.02 6.57 -19.72
C GLY A 191 -14.44 5.37 -18.96
N MET A 192 -15.22 4.29 -18.82
CA MET A 192 -14.86 3.10 -18.06
C MET A 192 -13.65 2.34 -18.62
N ASP A 193 -12.64 2.16 -17.77
CA ASP A 193 -11.53 1.23 -17.98
C ASP A 193 -11.61 0.09 -16.96
N VAL A 194 -11.47 -1.15 -17.40
CA VAL A 194 -11.42 -2.34 -16.55
C VAL A 194 -10.04 -3.00 -16.67
N TYR A 195 -9.42 -3.31 -15.54
CA TYR A 195 -8.10 -3.92 -15.46
C TYR A 195 -8.22 -5.35 -14.95
N VAL A 196 -7.86 -6.32 -15.77
CA VAL A 196 -8.01 -7.75 -15.48
C VAL A 196 -6.69 -8.50 -15.59
N GLU A 197 -6.44 -9.39 -14.64
CA GLU A 197 -5.31 -10.32 -14.65
C GLU A 197 -5.83 -11.68 -15.10
N THR A 198 -5.38 -12.14 -16.27
CA THR A 198 -5.96 -13.31 -16.94
C THR A 198 -5.40 -14.65 -16.43
N ALA A 199 -4.18 -14.69 -15.88
CA ALA A 199 -3.56 -15.94 -15.41
C ALA A 199 -4.24 -16.51 -14.16
N SER A 200 -4.87 -15.68 -13.32
CA SER A 200 -5.67 -16.09 -12.16
C SER A 200 -7.13 -15.65 -12.22
N SER A 201 -7.54 -15.05 -13.35
CA SER A 201 -8.92 -14.62 -13.63
C SER A 201 -9.45 -13.59 -12.60
N ARG A 202 -8.60 -12.62 -12.25
CA ARG A 202 -8.88 -11.64 -11.18
C ARG A 202 -9.11 -10.24 -11.72
N LEU A 203 -10.04 -9.53 -11.07
CA LEU A 203 -10.22 -8.09 -11.26
C LEU A 203 -9.11 -7.34 -10.50
N GLY A 204 -8.26 -6.61 -11.21
CA GLY A 204 -7.31 -5.69 -10.59
C GLY A 204 -8.02 -4.45 -10.07
N THR A 205 -8.63 -3.69 -10.98
CA THR A 205 -9.43 -2.50 -10.64
C THR A 205 -10.29 -2.06 -11.82
N PHE A 206 -11.11 -1.03 -11.62
CA PHE A 206 -11.86 -0.36 -12.68
C PHE A 206 -11.94 1.14 -12.39
N ASN A 207 -11.90 1.95 -13.44
CA ASN A 207 -11.77 3.39 -13.33
C ASN A 207 -12.66 4.11 -14.36
N THR A 208 -13.62 4.89 -13.86
CA THR A 208 -14.32 5.93 -14.64
C THR A 208 -13.46 7.19 -14.76
N THR A 209 -13.82 8.12 -15.64
CA THR A 209 -13.13 9.42 -15.82
C THR A 209 -13.01 10.20 -14.51
N SER A 210 -14.08 10.27 -13.70
CA SER A 210 -14.05 10.94 -12.40
C SER A 210 -13.07 10.29 -11.43
N ARG A 211 -13.00 8.96 -11.41
CA ARG A 211 -12.03 8.21 -10.60
C ARG A 211 -10.59 8.40 -11.08
N LYS A 212 -10.34 8.46 -12.39
CA LYS A 212 -9.01 8.77 -12.95
C LYS A 212 -8.53 10.16 -12.51
N ALA A 213 -9.40 11.18 -12.61
CA ALA A 213 -9.10 12.54 -12.17
C ALA A 213 -8.79 12.60 -10.67
N PHE A 214 -9.58 11.91 -9.85
CA PHE A 214 -9.31 11.79 -8.42
C PHE A 214 -7.95 11.16 -8.13
N LEU A 215 -7.67 10.01 -8.74
CA LEU A 215 -6.42 9.28 -8.52
C LEU A 215 -5.23 10.18 -8.82
N TRP A 216 -5.33 10.99 -9.87
CA TRP A 216 -4.34 12.00 -10.19
C TRP A 216 -4.20 13.07 -9.10
N VAL A 217 -5.29 13.68 -8.62
CA VAL A 217 -5.26 14.71 -7.56
C VAL A 217 -4.66 14.13 -6.28
N PHE A 218 -5.13 12.97 -5.84
CA PHE A 218 -4.67 12.32 -4.61
C PHE A 218 -3.19 11.95 -4.70
N ASP A 219 -2.78 11.36 -5.81
CA ASP A 219 -1.39 10.94 -5.99
C ASP A 219 -0.41 12.12 -6.02
N ASN A 220 -0.79 13.23 -6.65
CA ASN A 220 0.07 14.40 -6.74
C ASN A 220 0.07 15.21 -5.44
N PHE A 221 -1.06 15.41 -4.78
CA PHE A 221 -1.17 16.35 -3.65
C PHE A 221 -1.15 15.69 -2.27
N HIS A 222 -1.42 14.39 -2.17
CA HIS A 222 -1.34 13.63 -0.91
C HIS A 222 -0.08 12.77 -0.83
N ASN A 223 0.30 12.10 -1.94
CA ASN A 223 1.50 11.26 -2.01
C ASN A 223 2.72 11.96 -2.64
N TRP A 224 2.53 13.17 -3.18
CA TRP A 224 3.60 13.97 -3.80
C TRP A 224 4.32 13.23 -4.93
N SER A 225 3.57 12.45 -5.72
CA SER A 225 4.15 11.61 -6.77
C SER A 225 4.93 12.38 -7.83
N PHE A 226 4.53 13.63 -8.12
CA PHE A 226 5.26 14.53 -9.01
C PHE A 226 6.72 14.73 -8.59
N VAL A 227 7.02 14.79 -7.29
CA VAL A 227 8.42 14.88 -6.81
C VAL A 227 9.19 13.63 -7.21
N GLY A 228 8.57 12.45 -7.04
CA GLY A 228 9.19 11.18 -7.44
C GLY A 228 9.40 11.09 -8.96
N THR A 229 8.48 11.64 -9.76
CA THR A 229 8.59 11.70 -11.22
C THR A 229 9.68 12.65 -11.69
N ILE A 230 9.85 13.81 -11.04
CA ILE A 230 10.88 14.80 -11.39
C ILE A 230 12.26 14.39 -10.84
N THR A 231 12.29 13.64 -9.73
CA THR A 231 13.50 13.27 -9.01
C THR A 231 13.62 11.75 -8.86
N ASN A 232 13.31 11.21 -7.68
CA ASN A 232 13.23 9.78 -7.40
C ASN A 232 12.38 9.53 -6.14
N ASN A 233 12.05 8.25 -5.87
CA ASN A 233 11.23 7.89 -4.71
C ASN A 233 11.89 8.26 -3.37
N THR A 234 13.20 8.07 -3.22
CA THR A 234 13.93 8.38 -1.99
C THR A 234 13.79 9.86 -1.64
N LEU A 235 14.07 10.76 -2.57
CA LEU A 235 13.96 12.20 -2.33
C LEU A 235 12.51 12.64 -2.08
N ARG A 236 11.54 12.04 -2.80
CA ARG A 236 10.11 12.26 -2.52
C ARG A 236 9.77 11.96 -1.05
N ILE A 237 10.14 10.78 -0.57
CA ILE A 237 9.85 10.36 0.81
C ILE A 237 10.62 11.21 1.82
N THR A 238 11.91 11.49 1.58
CA THR A 238 12.72 12.36 2.45
C THR A 238 12.11 13.75 2.60
N ILE A 239 11.73 14.41 1.50
CA ILE A 239 11.06 15.72 1.54
C ILE A 239 9.74 15.63 2.33
N MET A 240 8.95 14.58 2.09
CA MET A 240 7.68 14.38 2.79
C MET A 240 7.87 14.24 4.30
N VAL A 241 8.82 13.41 4.74
CA VAL A 241 9.15 13.20 6.15
C VAL A 241 9.67 14.48 6.80
N LEU A 242 10.52 15.24 6.12
CA LEU A 242 10.99 16.55 6.60
C LEU A 242 9.83 17.52 6.82
N LEU A 243 8.93 17.64 5.85
CA LEU A 243 7.74 18.50 5.97
C LEU A 243 6.82 18.04 7.10
N LEU A 244 6.59 16.74 7.25
CA LEU A 244 5.84 16.18 8.37
C LEU A 244 6.52 16.51 9.72
N GLY A 245 7.85 16.49 9.79
CA GLY A 245 8.62 16.92 10.94
C GLY A 245 8.42 18.41 11.27
N VAL A 246 8.37 19.29 10.25
CA VAL A 246 8.09 20.73 10.45
C VAL A 246 6.63 20.94 10.91
N ILE A 247 5.67 20.19 10.38
CA ILE A 247 4.26 20.24 10.83
C ILE A 247 4.15 19.75 12.28
N LEU A 248 4.84 18.66 12.63
CA LEU A 248 4.91 18.14 13.99
C LEU A 248 5.47 19.19 14.95
N ALA A 249 6.58 19.85 14.58
CA ALA A 249 7.15 20.95 15.35
C ALA A 249 6.19 22.15 15.47
N SER A 250 5.44 22.47 14.42
CA SER A 250 4.40 23.51 14.44
C SER A 250 3.29 23.19 15.45
N ALA A 251 2.79 21.95 15.45
CA ALA A 251 1.79 21.47 16.39
C ALA A 251 2.30 21.49 17.85
N VAL A 252 3.50 20.95 18.10
CA VAL A 252 4.12 20.94 19.45
C VAL A 252 4.34 22.37 19.95
N THR A 253 4.92 23.25 19.13
CA THR A 253 5.14 24.65 19.54
C THR A 253 3.83 25.38 19.79
N GLY A 254 2.77 25.10 19.02
CA GLY A 254 1.42 25.60 19.26
C GLY A 254 0.85 25.18 20.62
N ILE A 255 0.97 23.88 20.97
CA ILE A 255 0.58 23.36 22.28
C ILE A 255 1.41 24.04 23.39
N VAL A 256 2.73 24.11 23.24
CA VAL A 256 3.63 24.71 24.26
C VAL A 256 3.31 26.18 24.51
N ILE A 257 3.12 26.95 23.43
CA ILE A 257 2.74 28.38 23.49
C ILE A 257 1.43 28.55 24.28
N TYR A 258 0.46 27.66 24.08
CA TYR A 258 -0.83 27.76 24.72
C TYR A 258 -0.81 27.16 26.14
N GLY A 259 -0.41 25.89 26.31
CA GLY A 259 -0.42 25.15 27.57
C GLY A 259 0.45 25.77 28.67
N LEU A 260 1.67 26.24 28.36
CA LEU A 260 2.55 26.84 29.37
C LEU A 260 2.20 28.30 29.71
N PHE A 261 1.52 29.02 28.81
CA PHE A 261 1.27 30.46 28.97
C PHE A 261 -0.22 30.82 29.10
N TRP A 262 -1.14 29.84 29.06
CA TRP A 262 -2.60 29.98 29.22
C TRP A 262 -3.00 30.84 30.42
N ARG A 263 -2.39 30.58 31.58
CA ARG A 263 -2.68 31.29 32.85
C ARG A 263 -2.32 32.78 32.83
N ARG A 264 -1.40 33.22 31.96
CA ARG A 264 -1.04 34.64 31.80
C ARG A 264 -1.87 35.35 30.72
N PHE A 265 -2.45 34.62 29.77
CA PHE A 265 -3.42 35.19 28.83
C PHE A 265 -4.72 35.62 29.52
N LYS A 266 -5.15 34.86 30.53
CA LYS A 266 -6.26 35.23 31.42
C LYS A 266 -6.02 36.51 32.25
N LYS A 267 -4.77 37.01 32.32
CA LYS A 267 -4.43 38.28 33.00
C LYS A 267 -4.35 39.49 32.06
N LEU A 268 -4.34 39.28 30.74
CA LEU A 268 -4.40 40.35 29.73
C LEU A 268 -5.85 40.68 29.32
N THR A 269 -6.81 39.85 29.72
CA THR A 269 -8.26 40.04 29.53
C THR A 269 -8.85 41.05 30.52
N GLY A 270 -8.18 42.18 30.73
CA GLY A 270 -8.78 43.40 31.30
C GLY A 270 -9.34 44.33 30.22
N THR A 271 -9.07 44.04 28.95
CA THR A 271 -9.66 44.72 27.80
C THR A 271 -10.23 43.68 26.85
N THR A 272 -11.42 43.95 26.33
CA THR A 272 -12.16 43.14 25.35
C THR A 272 -11.26 42.63 24.21
N GLU A 273 -10.75 41.40 24.30
CA GLU A 273 -10.20 40.70 23.14
C GLU A 273 -11.35 40.44 22.16
N LYS A 274 -11.48 41.35 21.18
CA LYS A 274 -12.47 41.25 20.10
C LYS A 274 -12.41 39.86 19.46
N LYS A 275 -13.58 39.26 19.22
CA LYS A 275 -13.81 38.08 18.38
C LYS A 275 -12.97 38.20 17.09
N GLY A 276 -11.82 37.53 17.01
CA GLY A 276 -10.85 37.77 15.95
C GLY A 276 -10.10 36.50 15.54
N LEU A 277 -9.55 36.50 14.32
CA LEU A 277 -8.94 35.33 13.69
C LEU A 277 -7.86 34.65 14.56
N ARG A 278 -7.10 35.43 15.36
CA ARG A 278 -6.07 34.90 16.26
C ARG A 278 -6.64 34.03 17.38
N LYS A 279 -7.81 34.39 17.92
CA LYS A 279 -8.48 33.61 18.97
C LYS A 279 -8.92 32.26 18.40
N TYR A 280 -9.56 32.27 17.24
CA TYR A 280 -10.03 31.05 16.58
C TYR A 280 -8.87 30.15 16.13
N HIS A 281 -7.80 30.71 15.55
CA HIS A 281 -6.60 29.95 15.20
C HIS A 281 -6.00 29.23 16.41
N ARG A 282 -5.97 29.89 17.58
CA ARG A 282 -5.45 29.29 18.82
C ARG A 282 -6.37 28.20 19.37
N GLN A 283 -7.67 28.47 19.49
CA GLN A 283 -8.63 27.52 20.04
C GLN A 283 -8.74 26.26 19.19
N LEU A 284 -8.94 26.43 17.88
CA LEU A 284 -8.98 25.31 16.95
C LEU A 284 -7.62 24.63 16.85
N GLY A 285 -6.52 25.39 16.83
CA GLY A 285 -5.17 24.84 16.76
C GLY A 285 -4.87 23.88 17.90
N VAL A 286 -5.30 24.17 19.12
CA VAL A 286 -5.16 23.26 20.27
C VAL A 286 -6.11 22.07 20.15
N ALA A 287 -7.37 22.29 19.76
CA ALA A 287 -8.34 21.22 19.58
C ALA A 287 -7.91 20.19 18.52
N THR A 288 -7.27 20.65 17.44
CA THR A 288 -6.79 19.80 16.35
C THR A 288 -5.34 19.37 16.52
N ALA A 289 -4.62 19.83 17.56
CA ALA A 289 -3.21 19.51 17.72
C ALA A 289 -2.99 18.00 17.92
N VAL A 290 -3.83 17.33 18.71
CA VAL A 290 -3.75 15.88 18.91
C VAL A 290 -3.93 15.12 17.60
N VAL A 291 -4.87 15.57 16.75
CA VAL A 291 -5.05 15.03 15.39
C VAL A 291 -3.79 15.28 14.55
N ALA A 292 -3.26 16.50 14.55
CA ALA A 292 -2.04 16.83 13.81
C ALA A 292 -0.86 15.95 14.23
N LEU A 293 -0.68 15.73 15.54
CA LEU A 293 0.36 14.86 16.08
C LEU A 293 0.14 13.41 15.62
N ALA A 294 -1.07 12.89 15.76
CA ALA A 294 -1.42 11.54 15.33
C ALA A 294 -1.14 11.32 13.83
N PHE A 295 -1.61 12.24 12.98
CA PHE A 295 -1.42 12.18 11.53
C PHE A 295 0.05 12.40 11.11
N THR A 296 0.77 13.31 11.72
CA THR A 296 2.17 13.52 11.31
C THR A 296 3.06 12.35 11.72
N MET A 297 2.90 11.84 12.95
CA MET A 297 3.73 10.75 13.45
C MET A 297 3.48 9.43 12.71
N SER A 298 2.23 8.98 12.65
CA SER A 298 1.94 7.69 12.02
C SER A 298 2.06 7.74 10.49
N GLY A 299 1.98 8.93 9.89
CA GLY A 299 2.09 9.15 8.45
C GLY A 299 3.54 9.21 8.03
N ALA A 300 4.39 9.84 8.86
CA ALA A 300 5.83 9.79 8.71
C ALA A 300 6.34 8.36 8.85
N PHE A 301 5.86 7.60 9.85
CA PHE A 301 6.25 6.20 10.02
C PHE A 301 5.83 5.33 8.83
N HIS A 302 4.59 5.48 8.34
CA HIS A 302 4.15 4.79 7.13
C HIS A 302 4.96 5.18 5.89
N ALA A 303 5.34 6.45 5.77
CA ALA A 303 6.12 6.94 4.65
C ALA A 303 7.53 6.38 4.62
N THR A 304 8.21 6.28 5.77
CA THR A 304 9.58 5.76 5.84
C THR A 304 9.67 4.29 5.44
N ARG A 305 8.64 3.46 5.71
CA ARG A 305 8.58 2.08 5.20
C ARG A 305 8.60 2.00 3.66
N LYS A 306 8.23 3.07 2.95
CA LYS A 306 8.27 3.12 1.48
C LYS A 306 9.67 3.39 0.91
N LEU A 307 10.68 3.55 1.75
CA LEU A 307 12.09 3.55 1.35
C LEU A 307 12.63 2.14 1.14
N GLU A 308 12.02 1.14 1.78
CA GLU A 308 12.45 -0.24 1.62
C GLU A 308 12.10 -0.76 0.22
N PRO A 309 13.05 -1.41 -0.47
CA PRO A 309 12.78 -2.05 -1.75
C PRO A 309 11.67 -3.10 -1.59
N ASN A 310 10.65 -2.98 -2.43
CA ASN A 310 9.56 -3.95 -2.44
C ASN A 310 9.93 -5.16 -3.30
N VAL A 311 10.37 -6.23 -2.65
CA VAL A 311 10.79 -7.49 -3.30
C VAL A 311 9.64 -8.44 -3.65
N LEU A 312 8.41 -8.18 -3.16
CA LEU A 312 7.26 -9.06 -3.42
C LEU A 312 6.99 -9.38 -4.90
N PRO A 313 7.17 -8.46 -5.88
CA PRO A 313 6.99 -8.77 -7.30
C PRO A 313 7.95 -9.84 -7.82
N GLU A 314 9.11 -10.01 -7.18
CA GLU A 314 10.12 -11.01 -7.54
C GLU A 314 9.90 -12.35 -6.81
N MET A 315 9.05 -12.38 -5.78
CA MET A 315 8.77 -13.55 -4.95
C MET A 315 7.76 -14.49 -5.63
N ILE A 316 8.16 -15.00 -6.79
CA ILE A 316 7.40 -15.88 -7.66
C ILE A 316 8.22 -17.15 -7.93
N TYR A 317 7.62 -18.32 -7.76
CA TYR A 317 8.24 -19.59 -8.12
C TYR A 317 7.52 -20.23 -9.32
N GLU A 318 8.08 -20.04 -10.51
CA GLU A 318 7.53 -20.55 -11.78
C GLU A 318 8.64 -21.29 -12.57
N PRO A 319 9.04 -22.50 -12.14
CA PRO A 319 10.05 -23.29 -12.83
C PRO A 319 9.56 -23.79 -14.19
N ALA A 320 10.50 -24.11 -15.07
CA ALA A 320 10.17 -24.80 -16.33
C ALA A 320 9.73 -26.24 -16.02
N ILE A 321 8.63 -26.65 -16.64
CA ILE A 321 8.05 -27.99 -16.65
C ILE A 321 8.24 -28.54 -18.05
N LEU A 322 8.74 -29.76 -18.16
CA LEU A 322 9.00 -30.39 -19.44
C LEU A 322 7.82 -31.30 -19.80
N THR A 323 7.26 -31.16 -20.99
CA THR A 323 6.11 -31.97 -21.44
C THR A 323 6.40 -33.47 -21.37
N ARG A 324 7.64 -33.87 -21.67
CA ARG A 324 8.12 -35.26 -21.59
C ARG A 324 8.12 -35.86 -20.18
N GLU A 325 8.03 -35.04 -19.13
CA GLU A 325 8.02 -35.49 -17.72
C GLU A 325 6.58 -35.75 -17.22
N LEU A 326 5.56 -35.38 -18.00
CA LEU A 326 4.14 -35.54 -17.67
C LEU A 326 3.60 -36.89 -18.17
N THR A 327 4.05 -37.99 -17.57
CA THR A 327 3.73 -39.35 -18.07
C THR A 327 2.28 -39.77 -17.84
N THR A 328 1.61 -39.26 -16.81
CA THR A 328 0.19 -39.54 -16.57
C THR A 328 -0.67 -38.52 -17.30
N ALA A 329 -1.46 -38.97 -18.27
CA ALA A 329 -2.39 -38.11 -19.01
C ALA A 329 -3.37 -37.42 -18.04
N SER A 330 -3.56 -36.11 -18.19
CA SER A 330 -4.42 -35.32 -17.29
C SER A 330 -5.88 -35.81 -17.22
N LEU A 331 -6.39 -36.44 -18.28
CA LEU A 331 -7.73 -37.05 -18.30
C LEU A 331 -7.79 -38.47 -17.73
N ALA A 332 -6.64 -39.11 -17.51
CA ALA A 332 -6.55 -40.42 -16.86
C ALA A 332 -6.50 -40.32 -15.32
N LEU A 333 -6.42 -39.09 -14.78
CA LEU A 333 -6.47 -38.84 -13.34
C LEU A 333 -7.87 -39.14 -12.79
N ASP A 334 -7.92 -39.67 -11.58
CA ASP A 334 -9.16 -39.87 -10.82
C ASP A 334 -9.62 -38.51 -10.26
N LEU A 335 -10.39 -37.78 -11.09
CA LEU A 335 -10.89 -36.43 -10.79
C LEU A 335 -12.40 -36.44 -10.58
N ASP A 336 -12.84 -35.72 -9.55
CA ASP A 336 -14.26 -35.40 -9.36
C ASP A 336 -14.67 -34.27 -10.30
N TRP A 337 -15.10 -34.64 -11.51
CA TRP A 337 -15.49 -33.71 -12.57
C TRP A 337 -16.73 -32.86 -12.24
N GLU A 338 -17.57 -33.27 -11.29
CA GLU A 338 -18.74 -32.48 -10.90
C GLU A 338 -18.33 -31.25 -10.09
N ARG A 339 -17.18 -31.30 -9.43
CA ARG A 339 -16.66 -30.22 -8.59
C ARG A 339 -15.42 -29.54 -9.15
N LEU A 340 -14.69 -30.18 -10.05
CA LEU A 340 -13.46 -29.67 -10.64
C LEU A 340 -13.74 -28.38 -11.41
N TYR A 341 -13.21 -27.25 -10.96
CA TYR A 341 -13.35 -25.97 -11.67
C TYR A 341 -12.06 -25.48 -12.32
N ASN A 342 -10.92 -26.06 -11.96
CA ASN A 342 -9.62 -25.73 -12.53
C ASN A 342 -8.65 -26.91 -12.33
N LEU A 343 -7.66 -27.01 -13.21
CA LEU A 343 -6.51 -27.89 -13.07
C LEU A 343 -5.26 -27.06 -13.39
N SER A 344 -4.23 -27.13 -12.57
CA SER A 344 -2.92 -26.51 -12.84
C SER A 344 -1.79 -27.45 -12.48
N ILE A 345 -0.56 -26.95 -12.49
CA ILE A 345 0.62 -27.74 -12.18
C ILE A 345 1.64 -26.94 -11.37
N VAL A 346 2.33 -27.63 -10.48
CA VAL A 346 3.46 -27.10 -9.74
C VAL A 346 4.59 -28.11 -9.68
N ARG A 347 5.81 -27.62 -9.50
CA ARG A 347 6.98 -28.45 -9.33
C ARG A 347 7.54 -28.30 -7.91
N LYS A 348 7.97 -29.41 -7.31
CA LYS A 348 8.71 -29.42 -6.03
C LYS A 348 9.86 -30.42 -6.16
N SER A 349 11.09 -29.93 -5.97
CA SER A 349 12.30 -30.77 -5.96
C SER A 349 12.43 -31.73 -7.15
N LYS A 350 12.13 -31.26 -8.37
CA LYS A 350 12.12 -32.02 -9.65
C LYS A 350 10.94 -32.98 -9.85
N HIS A 351 9.98 -33.03 -8.94
CA HIS A 351 8.71 -33.74 -9.13
C HIS A 351 7.61 -32.75 -9.51
N ASP A 352 6.76 -33.15 -10.45
CA ASP A 352 5.61 -32.37 -10.91
C ASP A 352 4.33 -32.90 -10.30
N TYR A 353 3.48 -31.98 -9.86
CA TYR A 353 2.19 -32.28 -9.26
C TYR A 353 1.11 -31.46 -9.95
N PHE A 354 0.09 -32.14 -10.47
CA PHE A 354 -1.15 -31.50 -10.83
C PHE A 354 -1.85 -30.95 -9.57
N GLN A 355 -2.40 -29.76 -9.66
CA GLN A 355 -3.29 -29.18 -8.65
C GLN A 355 -4.71 -29.21 -9.19
N ALA A 356 -5.56 -30.08 -8.65
CA ALA A 356 -6.98 -30.13 -8.94
C ALA A 356 -7.73 -29.27 -7.92
N PHE A 357 -8.49 -28.28 -8.41
CA PHE A 357 -9.26 -27.37 -7.55
C PHE A 357 -10.74 -27.73 -7.60
N TYR A 358 -11.31 -28.00 -6.42
CA TYR A 358 -12.68 -28.47 -6.27
C TYR A 358 -13.56 -27.42 -5.59
N LEU A 359 -14.76 -27.24 -6.12
CA LEU A 359 -15.83 -26.49 -5.49
C LEU A 359 -16.33 -27.21 -4.23
N PRO A 360 -16.88 -26.50 -3.23
CA PRO A 360 -17.57 -27.15 -2.13
C PRO A 360 -18.88 -27.80 -2.61
N ASN A 361 -19.31 -28.86 -1.94
CA ASN A 361 -20.67 -29.41 -1.99
C ASN A 361 -21.19 -29.63 -0.55
N ASP A 362 -22.32 -30.32 -0.40
CA ASP A 362 -22.93 -30.56 0.92
C ASP A 362 -22.06 -31.45 1.83
N ASP A 363 -21.25 -32.34 1.25
CA ASP A 363 -20.45 -33.34 1.98
C ASP A 363 -18.99 -32.91 2.18
N GLU A 364 -18.43 -32.12 1.27
CA GLU A 364 -17.01 -31.81 1.20
C GLU A 364 -16.74 -30.31 0.96
N PRO A 365 -15.78 -29.71 1.69
CA PRO A 365 -15.42 -28.31 1.52
C PRO A 365 -14.67 -28.06 0.19
N ALA A 366 -14.50 -26.78 -0.15
CA ALA A 366 -13.60 -26.38 -1.22
C ALA A 366 -12.17 -26.79 -0.86
N GLN A 367 -11.47 -27.45 -1.79
CA GLN A 367 -10.13 -27.96 -1.53
C GLN A 367 -9.27 -28.01 -2.80
N THR A 368 -7.95 -28.03 -2.59
CA THR A 368 -6.97 -28.27 -3.65
C THR A 368 -6.30 -29.61 -3.39
N VAL A 369 -6.42 -30.55 -4.33
CA VAL A 369 -5.75 -31.86 -4.26
C VAL A 369 -4.54 -31.84 -5.16
N TYR A 370 -3.42 -32.35 -4.64
CA TYR A 370 -2.16 -32.44 -5.36
C TYR A 370 -1.97 -33.86 -5.82
N ILE A 371 -1.71 -34.07 -7.10
CA ILE A 371 -1.62 -35.41 -7.70
C ILE A 371 -0.29 -35.51 -8.45
N ASP A 372 0.53 -36.50 -8.14
CA ASP A 372 1.83 -36.70 -8.79
C ASP A 372 1.64 -36.95 -10.29
N ALA A 373 2.32 -36.17 -11.12
CA ALA A 373 2.18 -36.23 -12.58
C ALA A 373 2.83 -37.47 -13.20
N ALA A 374 3.65 -38.20 -12.44
CA ALA A 374 4.32 -39.41 -12.90
C ALA A 374 3.48 -40.68 -12.68
N ASP A 375 2.85 -40.83 -11.50
CA ASP A 375 2.14 -42.05 -11.09
C ASP A 375 0.68 -41.86 -10.70
N GLY A 376 0.17 -40.61 -10.68
CA GLY A 376 -1.23 -40.31 -10.38
C GLY A 376 -1.60 -40.39 -8.90
N ARG A 377 -0.64 -40.56 -7.98
CA ARG A 377 -0.94 -40.66 -6.54
C ARG A 377 -1.18 -39.29 -5.91
N VAL A 378 -2.15 -39.22 -5.02
CA VAL A 378 -2.45 -38.01 -4.24
C VAL A 378 -1.34 -37.74 -3.24
N TRP A 379 -0.89 -36.48 -3.18
CA TRP A 379 0.00 -35.95 -2.17
C TRP A 379 -0.80 -35.34 -1.02
N GLU A 380 -0.88 -36.07 0.09
CA GLU A 380 -1.57 -35.62 1.29
C GLU A 380 -1.01 -34.29 1.83
N ASN A 381 -1.90 -33.40 2.27
CA ASN A 381 -1.56 -32.08 2.80
C ASN A 381 -0.70 -31.23 1.83
N GLY A 382 -0.92 -31.40 0.52
CA GLY A 382 -0.13 -30.75 -0.53
C GLY A 382 -0.02 -29.23 -0.38
N ASP A 383 -1.09 -28.52 -0.01
CA ASP A 383 -1.06 -27.06 0.22
C ASP A 383 -0.04 -26.68 1.31
N LEU A 384 -0.12 -27.29 2.48
CA LEU A 384 0.79 -27.00 3.60
C LEU A 384 2.23 -27.39 3.26
N ALA A 385 2.42 -28.57 2.65
CA ALA A 385 3.74 -29.08 2.35
C ALA A 385 4.42 -28.32 1.19
N TYR A 386 3.64 -27.87 0.19
CA TYR A 386 4.11 -26.99 -0.88
C TYR A 386 4.40 -25.58 -0.38
N ALA A 387 3.53 -25.01 0.47
CA ALA A 387 3.79 -23.73 1.11
C ALA A 387 5.10 -23.75 1.90
N ARG A 388 5.39 -24.79 2.68
CA ARG A 388 6.68 -24.93 3.41
C ARG A 388 7.88 -24.94 2.47
N PHE A 389 7.78 -25.62 1.33
CA PHE A 389 8.82 -25.61 0.30
C PHE A 389 9.04 -24.21 -0.29
N LEU A 390 7.96 -23.52 -0.64
CA LEU A 390 8.01 -22.14 -1.14
C LEU A 390 8.57 -21.18 -0.08
N GLY A 391 8.17 -21.35 1.19
CA GLY A 391 8.64 -20.57 2.33
C GLY A 391 10.16 -20.60 2.43
N LYS A 392 10.77 -21.80 2.42
CA LYS A 392 12.25 -21.94 2.41
C LYS A 392 12.90 -21.20 1.24
N LYS A 393 12.31 -21.28 0.04
CA LYS A 393 12.83 -20.55 -1.13
C LYS A 393 12.75 -19.04 -0.97
N PHE A 394 11.60 -18.52 -0.51
CA PHE A 394 11.42 -17.09 -0.34
C PHE A 394 12.24 -16.52 0.83
N LEU A 395 12.42 -17.27 1.93
CA LEU A 395 13.34 -16.89 3.01
C LEU A 395 14.79 -16.75 2.50
N ALA A 396 15.24 -17.66 1.63
CA ALA A 396 16.56 -17.57 1.02
C ALA A 396 16.72 -16.29 0.18
N VAL A 397 15.70 -15.90 -0.58
CA VAL A 397 15.75 -14.62 -1.34
C VAL A 397 15.77 -13.42 -0.39
N LEU A 398 14.88 -13.39 0.61
CA LEU A 398 14.75 -12.28 1.55
C LEU A 398 16.06 -11.99 2.32
N SER A 399 16.72 -13.04 2.79
CA SER A 399 18.00 -12.94 3.49
C SER A 399 19.17 -12.48 2.62
N HIS A 400 19.21 -12.90 1.34
CA HIS A 400 20.21 -12.40 0.39
C HIS A 400 20.02 -10.91 0.07
N THR A 401 18.78 -10.45 -0.08
CA THR A 401 18.50 -9.01 -0.29
C THR A 401 18.99 -8.18 0.90
N THR A 402 18.75 -8.63 2.13
CA THR A 402 19.21 -7.92 3.33
C THR A 402 20.73 -7.86 3.42
N SER A 403 21.42 -8.95 3.07
CA SER A 403 22.90 -9.02 3.06
C SER A 403 23.54 -8.05 2.06
N MET A 404 22.96 -7.90 0.86
CA MET A 404 23.46 -6.95 -0.13
C MET A 404 23.25 -5.49 0.30
N THR A 405 22.11 -5.17 0.92
CA THR A 405 21.88 -3.82 1.47
C THR A 405 22.79 -3.50 2.66
N ALA A 406 23.08 -4.49 3.51
CA ALA A 406 23.98 -4.32 4.65
C ALA A 406 25.43 -4.07 4.19
N ALA A 407 25.91 -4.81 3.19
CA ALA A 407 27.25 -4.64 2.61
C ALA A 407 27.49 -3.25 1.98
N CYS A 408 26.44 -2.55 1.53
CA CYS A 408 26.54 -1.17 1.06
C CYS A 408 26.53 -0.12 2.18
N CYS A 409 26.23 -0.52 3.42
CA CYS A 409 26.09 0.36 4.59
C CYS A 409 27.13 0.09 5.70
N ASP A 410 28.07 -0.83 5.49
CA ASP A 410 29.08 -1.29 6.45
C ASP A 410 30.09 -0.21 6.93
N GLU A 411 29.98 1.05 6.51
CA GLU A 411 30.77 2.16 7.08
C GLU A 411 30.06 2.91 8.24
N MET A 412 28.84 2.54 8.63
CA MET A 412 28.21 3.06 9.86
C MET A 412 27.65 1.91 10.71
N GLY A 413 28.23 1.74 11.89
CA GLY A 413 28.15 0.53 12.72
C GLY A 413 26.76 -0.02 13.06
N ASP A 414 26.77 -1.31 13.44
CA ASP A 414 25.69 -2.16 13.97
C ASP A 414 24.29 -1.52 14.05
N VAL A 415 23.63 -1.44 12.89
CA VAL A 415 22.17 -1.43 12.84
C VAL A 415 21.75 -2.90 12.91
N PRO A 416 20.86 -3.32 13.84
CA PRO A 416 20.32 -4.67 13.82
C PRO A 416 19.49 -4.82 12.54
N GLY A 417 20.12 -5.36 11.50
CA GLY A 417 19.47 -5.66 10.23
C GLY A 417 18.39 -6.69 10.47
N GLY A 418 17.16 -6.40 10.05
CA GLY A 418 16.05 -7.35 9.96
C GLY A 418 16.30 -8.41 8.88
N GLY A 419 17.43 -9.11 8.99
CA GLY A 419 17.78 -10.26 8.18
C GLY A 419 16.94 -11.44 8.64
N VAL A 420 16.25 -12.05 7.69
CA VAL A 420 15.48 -13.25 7.96
C VAL A 420 16.44 -14.42 8.05
N ASP A 421 16.48 -15.12 9.19
CA ASP A 421 17.32 -16.32 9.30
C ASP A 421 16.79 -17.42 8.36
N GLN A 422 17.60 -17.79 7.36
CA GLN A 422 17.25 -18.86 6.41
C GLN A 422 17.03 -20.21 7.11
N ASN A 423 17.62 -20.40 8.29
CA ASN A 423 17.52 -21.60 9.11
C ASN A 423 16.48 -21.48 10.22
N ALA A 424 15.67 -20.41 10.23
CA ALA A 424 14.64 -20.20 11.24
C ALA A 424 13.70 -21.41 11.33
N THR A 425 13.45 -21.84 12.56
CA THR A 425 12.56 -22.97 12.82
C THR A 425 11.12 -22.57 12.54
N LEU A 426 10.39 -23.39 11.78
CA LEU A 426 8.98 -23.14 11.49
C LEU A 426 8.11 -23.57 12.69
N LEU A 427 7.48 -22.61 13.36
CA LEU A 427 6.62 -22.83 14.53
C LEU A 427 5.24 -23.33 14.14
N LYS A 428 4.62 -22.70 13.13
CA LYS A 428 3.24 -22.99 12.74
C LYS A 428 3.03 -22.81 11.24
N ALA A 429 2.21 -23.67 10.65
CA ALA A 429 1.68 -23.51 9.30
C ALA A 429 0.17 -23.68 9.32
N GLU A 430 -0.58 -22.70 8.82
CA GLU A 430 -2.05 -22.73 8.83
C GLU A 430 -2.65 -22.10 7.58
N LEU A 431 -3.80 -22.62 7.15
CA LEU A 431 -4.56 -22.06 6.04
C LEU A 431 -5.32 -20.81 6.50
N VAL A 432 -5.22 -19.74 5.72
CA VAL A 432 -5.93 -18.47 5.89
C VAL A 432 -6.88 -18.31 4.70
N PRO A 433 -8.16 -18.71 4.85
CA PRO A 433 -9.12 -18.72 3.74
C PRO A 433 -9.82 -17.37 3.53
N ARG A 434 -9.65 -16.42 4.45
CA ARG A 434 -10.31 -15.12 4.46
C ARG A 434 -9.36 -14.02 4.93
N PHE A 435 -9.62 -12.79 4.50
CA PHE A 435 -8.86 -11.65 5.01
C PHE A 435 -9.19 -11.40 6.48
N GLU A 436 -8.16 -11.13 7.26
CA GLU A 436 -8.27 -10.76 8.65
C GLU A 436 -8.05 -9.26 8.77
N SER A 437 -8.81 -8.59 9.65
CA SER A 437 -8.82 -7.12 9.73
C SER A 437 -7.50 -6.52 10.27
N ARG A 438 -6.61 -7.33 10.83
CA ARG A 438 -5.47 -6.88 11.62
C ARG A 438 -4.11 -7.11 10.94
N GLU A 439 -3.74 -8.37 10.70
CA GLU A 439 -2.43 -8.71 10.10
C GLU A 439 -2.54 -8.87 8.58
N TYR A 440 -3.43 -9.76 8.11
CA TYR A 440 -3.57 -10.10 6.69
C TYR A 440 -4.86 -9.52 6.06
N GLY A 441 -4.85 -8.23 5.77
CA GLY A 441 -6.00 -7.51 5.21
C GLY A 441 -6.16 -7.63 3.68
N PHE A 442 -7.31 -7.17 3.17
CA PHE A 442 -7.67 -7.15 1.74
C PHE A 442 -6.64 -6.48 0.81
N VAL A 443 -5.73 -5.67 1.35
CA VAL A 443 -4.66 -4.99 0.60
C VAL A 443 -3.68 -5.96 -0.07
N PHE A 444 -3.60 -7.21 0.39
CA PHE A 444 -2.72 -8.25 -0.17
C PHE A 444 -3.33 -8.99 -1.34
N LYS A 445 -4.66 -8.89 -1.55
CA LYS A 445 -5.36 -9.34 -2.76
C LYS A 445 -5.23 -10.83 -3.12
N ARG A 446 -4.71 -11.68 -2.24
CA ARG A 446 -4.52 -13.11 -2.52
C ARG A 446 -5.19 -13.95 -1.43
N LEU A 447 -5.96 -14.93 -1.85
CA LEU A 447 -6.63 -15.91 -1.01
C LEU A 447 -6.96 -17.17 -1.84
N PRO A 448 -7.03 -18.35 -1.20
CA PRO A 448 -6.54 -18.60 0.15
C PRO A 448 -5.01 -18.54 0.19
N VAL A 449 -4.44 -18.33 1.38
CA VAL A 449 -2.98 -18.36 1.59
C VAL A 449 -2.63 -19.26 2.77
N VAL A 450 -1.43 -19.83 2.77
CA VAL A 450 -0.87 -20.50 3.94
C VAL A 450 0.03 -19.51 4.68
N ARG A 451 -0.25 -19.32 5.98
CA ARG A 451 0.58 -18.55 6.91
C ARG A 451 1.63 -19.47 7.51
N LEU A 452 2.91 -19.11 7.33
CA LEU A 452 4.06 -19.78 7.93
C LEU A 452 4.68 -18.86 8.98
N GLN A 453 4.58 -19.24 10.25
CA GLN A 453 5.16 -18.50 11.38
C GLN A 453 6.53 -19.08 11.74
N TYR A 454 7.57 -18.27 11.67
CA TYR A 454 8.92 -18.67 12.01
C TYR A 454 9.30 -18.23 13.43
N ASP A 455 10.24 -18.97 14.02
CA ASP A 455 10.89 -18.66 15.28
C ASP A 455 12.04 -17.69 15.03
N THR A 456 11.71 -16.41 15.00
CA THR A 456 12.67 -15.32 14.82
C THR A 456 12.41 -14.24 15.87
N PRO A 457 13.42 -13.45 16.26
CA PRO A 457 13.24 -12.37 17.25
C PRO A 457 12.17 -11.33 16.87
N ASP A 458 11.88 -11.20 15.58
CA ASP A 458 10.88 -10.28 15.01
C ASP A 458 9.56 -10.97 14.63
N GLU A 459 9.33 -12.19 15.12
CA GLU A 459 8.12 -13.00 14.91
C GLU A 459 7.71 -13.07 13.42
N HIS A 460 8.65 -13.35 12.54
CA HIS A 460 8.46 -13.22 11.10
C HIS A 460 7.45 -14.24 10.54
N ALA A 461 6.50 -13.75 9.74
CA ALA A 461 5.47 -14.56 9.12
C ALA A 461 5.43 -14.37 7.59
N LEU A 462 5.34 -15.48 6.87
CA LEU A 462 5.14 -15.49 5.41
C LEU A 462 3.71 -15.93 5.08
N TYR A 463 3.11 -15.27 4.10
CA TYR A 463 1.78 -15.60 3.58
C TYR A 463 1.90 -16.00 2.12
N ILE A 464 1.66 -17.27 1.82
CA ILE A 464 1.96 -17.86 0.50
C ILE A 464 0.68 -18.33 -0.18
N GLU A 465 0.45 -17.88 -1.40
CA GLU A 465 -0.62 -18.39 -2.26
C GLU A 465 -0.06 -19.57 -3.08
N THR A 466 -0.43 -20.79 -2.68
CA THR A 466 0.04 -22.03 -3.31
C THR A 466 -0.53 -22.24 -4.72
N ALA A 467 -1.72 -21.72 -4.99
CA ALA A 467 -2.38 -21.79 -6.30
C ALA A 467 -1.64 -21.04 -7.41
N THR A 468 -0.83 -20.03 -7.06
CA THR A 468 -0.05 -19.25 -8.04
C THR A 468 1.44 -19.21 -7.71
N SER A 469 1.88 -19.99 -6.72
CA SER A 469 3.27 -20.07 -6.26
C SER A 469 3.92 -18.72 -5.95
N ARG A 470 3.18 -17.84 -5.26
CA ARG A 470 3.59 -16.46 -4.98
C ARG A 470 3.57 -16.14 -3.48
N LEU A 471 4.54 -15.35 -3.04
CA LEU A 471 4.48 -14.71 -1.73
C LEU A 471 3.51 -13.53 -1.78
N ALA A 472 2.45 -13.60 -0.97
CA ALA A 472 1.45 -12.54 -0.86
C ALA A 472 1.87 -11.44 0.12
N ALA A 473 2.50 -11.82 1.24
CA ALA A 473 3.03 -10.91 2.23
C ALA A 473 4.19 -11.53 3.01
N SER A 474 5.10 -10.68 3.46
CA SER A 474 6.16 -10.96 4.43
C SER A 474 5.98 -9.94 5.53
N ILE A 475 5.74 -10.37 6.77
CA ILE A 475 5.32 -9.49 7.87
C ILE A 475 6.17 -9.80 9.10
N ASN A 476 6.88 -8.80 9.60
CA ASN A 476 7.59 -8.85 10.88
C ASN A 476 6.96 -7.91 11.93
N THR A 477 7.52 -7.89 13.14
CA THR A 477 7.05 -7.04 14.23
C THR A 477 7.05 -5.54 13.88
N ALA A 478 8.05 -5.05 13.12
CA ALA A 478 8.08 -3.64 12.72
C ALA A 478 6.93 -3.30 11.76
N ASP A 479 6.62 -4.19 10.80
CA ASP A 479 5.48 -4.04 9.89
C ASP A 479 4.15 -4.06 10.64
N ARG A 480 4.01 -4.91 11.67
CA ARG A 480 2.80 -4.94 12.53
C ARG A 480 2.61 -3.61 13.24
N VAL A 481 3.65 -3.12 13.92
CA VAL A 481 3.59 -1.86 14.68
C VAL A 481 3.28 -0.68 13.75
N GLU A 482 3.90 -0.64 12.57
CA GLU A 482 3.60 0.39 11.57
C GLU A 482 2.16 0.30 11.07
N GLY A 483 1.74 -0.89 10.63
CA GLY A 483 0.40 -1.12 10.10
C GLY A 483 -0.70 -0.75 11.10
N TYR A 484 -0.53 -1.12 12.38
CA TYR A 484 -1.45 -0.71 13.45
C TYR A 484 -1.42 0.79 13.71
N SER A 485 -0.24 1.41 13.78
CA SER A 485 -0.09 2.85 13.96
C SER A 485 -0.84 3.61 12.87
N PHE A 486 -0.64 3.23 11.61
CA PHE A 486 -1.33 3.85 10.48
C PHE A 486 -2.83 3.56 10.49
N ALA A 487 -3.25 2.31 10.71
CA ALA A 487 -4.68 1.96 10.74
C ALA A 487 -5.43 2.71 11.85
N ILE A 488 -4.87 2.78 13.06
CA ILE A 488 -5.49 3.43 14.21
C ILE A 488 -5.51 4.95 14.04
N PHE A 489 -4.35 5.57 13.76
CA PHE A 489 -4.21 7.02 13.85
C PHE A 489 -4.46 7.76 12.52
N HIS A 490 -4.19 7.16 11.36
CA HIS A 490 -4.55 7.77 10.06
C HIS A 490 -5.93 7.37 9.59
N LYS A 491 -6.31 6.11 9.79
CA LYS A 491 -7.54 5.54 9.23
C LYS A 491 -8.66 5.37 10.26
N TYR A 492 -8.43 5.77 11.51
CA TYR A 492 -9.42 5.75 12.59
C TYR A 492 -10.01 4.36 12.84
N LEU A 493 -9.18 3.31 12.77
CA LEU A 493 -9.61 1.92 13.00
C LEU A 493 -10.38 1.75 14.34
N LEU A 494 -10.02 2.52 15.37
CA LEU A 494 -10.70 2.49 16.67
C LEU A 494 -12.16 2.98 16.62
N LEU A 495 -12.63 3.56 15.52
CA LEU A 495 -14.02 3.95 15.31
C LEU A 495 -14.80 2.96 14.43
N ASP A 496 -14.21 1.84 14.04
CA ASP A 496 -14.92 0.84 13.21
C ASP A 496 -16.17 0.28 13.92
N TRP A 497 -16.17 0.21 15.26
CA TRP A 497 -17.34 -0.20 16.04
C TRP A 497 -18.56 0.72 15.85
N ALA A 498 -18.34 1.99 15.51
CA ALA A 498 -19.39 2.98 15.27
C ALA A 498 -19.90 2.95 13.81
N GLY A 499 -19.34 2.07 12.97
CA GLY A 499 -19.66 1.96 11.56
C GLY A 499 -18.83 2.88 10.67
N LYS A 500 -18.65 2.43 9.43
CA LYS A 500 -17.77 3.07 8.43
C LYS A 500 -18.13 4.54 8.17
N ASN A 501 -19.43 4.88 8.11
CA ASN A 501 -19.89 6.25 7.89
C ASN A 501 -19.46 7.20 9.02
N VAL A 502 -19.62 6.79 10.28
CA VAL A 502 -19.23 7.61 11.43
C VAL A 502 -17.72 7.84 11.43
N ARG A 503 -16.95 6.78 11.24
CA ARG A 503 -15.49 6.87 11.13
C ARG A 503 -15.06 7.84 10.04
N ASP A 504 -15.62 7.71 8.85
CA ASP A 504 -15.26 8.54 7.70
C ASP A 504 -15.63 10.03 7.93
N VAL A 505 -16.79 10.31 8.54
CA VAL A 505 -17.19 11.68 8.95
C VAL A 505 -16.23 12.25 9.99
N VAL A 506 -15.88 11.50 11.03
CA VAL A 506 -14.97 11.98 12.08
C VAL A 506 -13.57 12.26 11.52
N MET A 507 -13.08 11.40 10.63
CA MET A 507 -11.81 11.60 9.92
C MET A 507 -11.86 12.88 9.06
N MET A 508 -12.97 13.12 8.34
CA MET A 508 -13.15 14.34 7.56
C MET A 508 -13.22 15.60 8.42
N LEU A 509 -13.97 15.58 9.53
CA LEU A 509 -14.03 16.71 10.46
C LEU A 509 -12.65 17.03 11.04
N SER A 510 -11.85 15.99 11.31
CA SER A 510 -10.48 16.13 11.78
C SER A 510 -9.58 16.82 10.73
N ALA A 511 -9.61 16.35 9.49
CA ALA A 511 -8.86 16.96 8.39
C ALA A 511 -9.36 18.38 8.06
N PHE A 512 -10.67 18.63 8.11
CA PHE A 512 -11.27 19.95 7.92
C PHE A 512 -10.89 20.92 9.03
N GLY A 513 -10.79 20.45 10.28
CA GLY A 513 -10.27 21.22 11.40
C GLY A 513 -8.84 21.69 11.14
N LEU A 514 -7.96 20.77 10.71
CA LEU A 514 -6.56 21.11 10.34
C LEU A 514 -6.50 22.12 9.19
N LEU A 515 -7.32 21.94 8.16
CA LEU A 515 -7.45 22.88 7.05
C LEU A 515 -7.86 24.27 7.55
N THR A 516 -8.87 24.33 8.42
CA THR A 516 -9.39 25.59 8.98
C THR A 516 -8.32 26.32 9.79
N VAL A 517 -7.57 25.61 10.64
CA VAL A 517 -6.46 26.18 11.43
C VAL A 517 -5.39 26.76 10.53
N SER A 518 -5.02 26.06 9.46
CA SER A 518 -4.05 26.51 8.45
C SER A 518 -4.52 27.76 7.73
N VAL A 519 -5.77 27.78 7.24
CA VAL A 519 -6.35 28.97 6.58
C VAL A 519 -6.41 30.17 7.53
N LEU A 520 -6.84 29.97 8.78
CA LEU A 520 -6.83 31.02 9.79
C LEU A 520 -5.42 31.53 10.07
N GLY A 521 -4.42 30.65 10.11
CA GLY A 521 -3.01 31.01 10.23
C GLY A 521 -2.54 31.92 9.10
N LEU A 522 -2.89 31.58 7.84
CA LEU A 522 -2.59 32.38 6.66
C LEU A 522 -3.23 33.77 6.76
N LEU A 523 -4.53 33.83 7.08
CA LEU A 523 -5.26 35.09 7.18
C LEU A 523 -4.75 35.98 8.32
N VAL A 524 -4.31 35.39 9.44
CA VAL A 524 -3.67 36.13 10.54
C VAL A 524 -2.33 36.73 10.09
N PHE A 525 -1.59 36.01 9.26
CA PHE A 525 -0.34 36.51 8.68
C PHE A 525 -0.60 37.66 7.70
N LEU A 526 -1.52 37.49 6.75
CA LEU A 526 -1.85 38.49 5.73
C LEU A 526 -2.43 39.77 6.31
N LYS A 527 -3.22 39.72 7.39
CA LYS A 527 -3.74 40.93 8.08
C LYS A 527 -2.68 41.69 8.90
N ARG A 528 -1.48 41.13 9.07
CA ARG A 528 -0.36 41.76 9.78
C ARG A 528 0.66 42.38 8.82
N SER A 529 0.66 41.93 7.58
CA SER A 529 1.27 42.60 6.42
C SER A 529 0.40 43.78 6.02
#